data_AF-A0A522H9Q4-F1
#
_entry.id   AF-A0A522H9Q4-F1
#
_cell.length_a   1.000
_cell.length_b   1.000
_cell.length_c   1.000
_cell.angle_alpha   90.00
_cell.angle_beta   90.00
_cell.angle_gamma   90.00
#
_symmetry.space_group_name_H-M   'P 1'
#
loop_
_entity.id
_entity.type
_entity.pdbx_description
1 polymer ?
#
loop_
_entity_poly.entity_id
_entity_poly.type
_entity_poly.pdbx_seq_one_letter_code
_entity_poly.pdbx_strand_id
1 'polypeptide(L)'
;MPLNGAWGEASPGDTPQSVLEAYRAGHLKSFDPSMLQQFPRNKLGSWVVLAAQPPWDNEERVLTVYPPPMGAISVIDGGQADMLAVDDFSAPVHGHGRLAWRIPSTQPASAPILLRLEPTETISAPLRFRILPWNEYLQQDAQWLVFASASFAVMLAMVLMALFF
;
A
#
# COMPACT_ATOMS: atom_id res chain seq x y z
N MET A 1 -11.40 8.07 0.16
CA MET A 1 -11.52 8.83 -1.11
C MET A 1 -11.54 7.88 -2.30
N PRO A 2 -12.31 8.16 -3.37
CA PRO A 2 -12.24 7.36 -4.59
C PRO A 2 -10.89 7.56 -5.28
N LEU A 3 -10.31 6.46 -5.77
CA LEU A 3 -8.99 6.40 -6.37
C LEU A 3 -9.12 5.85 -7.79
N ASN A 4 -8.40 6.43 -8.75
CA ASN A 4 -8.23 5.85 -10.07
C ASN A 4 -6.89 5.15 -10.15
N GLY A 5 -6.88 3.94 -10.68
CA GLY A 5 -5.67 3.18 -10.93
C GLY A 5 -5.42 3.04 -12.42
N ALA A 6 -4.16 3.07 -12.81
CA ALA A 6 -3.72 2.59 -14.11
C ALA A 6 -2.41 1.83 -13.97
N TRP A 7 -2.17 0.85 -14.84
CA TRP A 7 -0.97 0.04 -14.79
C TRP A 7 -0.43 -0.34 -16.18
N GLY A 8 0.85 -0.66 -16.22
CA GLY A 8 1.55 -1.15 -17.40
C GLY A 8 2.69 -2.08 -17.02
N GLU A 9 3.08 -2.96 -17.93
CA GLU A 9 4.26 -3.80 -17.71
C GLU A 9 5.53 -2.95 -17.77
N ALA A 10 6.48 -3.21 -16.86
CA ALA A 10 7.75 -2.50 -16.87
C ALA A 10 8.59 -2.94 -18.09
N SER A 11 9.13 -1.95 -18.79
CA SER A 11 10.01 -2.12 -19.95
C SER A 11 11.43 -1.63 -19.64
N PRO A 12 12.45 -2.15 -20.35
CA PRO A 12 13.82 -1.67 -20.19
C PRO A 12 13.93 -0.17 -20.50
N GLY A 13 14.51 0.61 -19.58
CA GLY A 13 14.70 2.04 -19.75
C GLY A 13 13.50 2.91 -19.36
N ASP A 14 12.43 2.32 -18.81
CA ASP A 14 11.34 3.09 -18.24
C ASP A 14 11.84 4.04 -17.14
N THR A 15 11.40 5.29 -17.21
CA THR A 15 11.62 6.29 -16.18
C THR A 15 10.29 6.67 -15.53
N PRO A 16 10.29 7.19 -14.29
CA PRO A 16 9.07 7.70 -13.67
C PRO A 16 8.31 8.71 -14.53
N GLN A 17 9.06 9.53 -15.28
CA GLN A 17 8.52 10.56 -16.16
C GLN A 17 7.83 9.93 -17.39
N SER A 18 8.46 8.96 -18.06
CA SER A 18 7.87 8.32 -19.23
C SER A 18 6.58 7.57 -18.89
N VAL A 19 6.52 6.95 -17.71
CA VAL A 19 5.32 6.26 -17.22
C VAL A 19 4.19 7.23 -16.91
N LEU A 20 4.49 8.37 -16.27
CA LEU A 20 3.49 9.42 -16.01
C LEU A 20 2.99 10.09 -17.29
N GLU A 21 3.81 10.19 -18.33
CA GLU A 21 3.38 10.63 -19.65
C GLU A 21 2.47 9.61 -20.33
N ALA A 22 2.84 8.32 -20.30
CA ALA A 22 2.00 7.24 -20.80
C ALA A 22 0.65 7.16 -20.09
N TYR A 23 0.61 7.41 -18.78
CA TYR A 23 -0.62 7.55 -18.01
C TYR A 23 -1.49 8.69 -18.52
N ARG A 24 -0.90 9.90 -18.68
CA ARG A 24 -1.62 11.08 -19.18
C ARG A 24 -2.10 10.91 -20.62
N ALA A 25 -1.38 10.14 -21.43
CA ALA A 25 -1.77 9.77 -22.79
C ALA A 25 -2.84 8.66 -22.84
N GLY A 26 -3.21 8.07 -21.71
CA GLY A 26 -4.20 6.98 -21.65
C GLY A 26 -3.70 5.65 -22.19
N HIS A 27 -2.38 5.44 -22.26
CA HIS A 27 -1.78 4.21 -22.78
C HIS A 27 -1.67 3.10 -21.72
N LEU A 28 -1.95 3.42 -20.45
CA LEU A 28 -1.96 2.44 -19.35
C LEU A 28 -3.33 1.79 -19.19
N LYS A 29 -3.34 0.53 -18.72
CA LYS A 29 -4.56 -0.22 -18.44
C LYS A 29 -5.21 0.32 -17.17
N SER A 30 -6.39 0.90 -17.28
CA SER A 30 -7.14 1.40 -16.14
C SER A 30 -7.71 0.26 -15.27
N PHE A 31 -7.79 0.47 -13.97
CA PHE A 31 -8.41 -0.45 -13.01
C PHE A 31 -8.99 0.31 -11.81
N ASP A 32 -9.91 -0.32 -11.07
CA ASP A 32 -10.40 0.21 -9.79
C ASP A 32 -9.47 -0.26 -8.66
N PRO A 33 -8.73 0.64 -7.99
CA PRO A 33 -7.82 0.29 -6.89
C PRO A 33 -8.54 -0.27 -5.65
N SER A 34 -9.83 0.00 -5.50
CA SER A 34 -10.64 -0.52 -4.40
C SER A 34 -10.91 -2.03 -4.55
N MET A 35 -10.79 -2.54 -5.77
CA MET A 35 -10.93 -3.96 -6.09
C MET A 35 -9.58 -4.68 -6.11
N LEU A 36 -9.62 -6.00 -5.96
CA LEU A 36 -8.44 -6.85 -6.07
C LEU A 36 -8.05 -6.97 -7.55
N GLN A 37 -6.87 -6.44 -7.90
CA GLN A 37 -6.29 -6.49 -9.24
C GLN A 37 -5.10 -7.44 -9.27
N GLN A 38 -5.11 -8.38 -10.21
CA GLN A 38 -3.95 -9.22 -10.47
C GLN A 38 -3.05 -8.57 -11.52
N PHE A 39 -1.75 -8.47 -11.22
CA PHE A 39 -0.74 -7.95 -12.14
C PHE A 39 0.02 -9.11 -12.78
N PRO A 40 0.40 -8.99 -14.07
CA PRO A 40 1.12 -10.04 -14.76
C PRO A 40 2.50 -10.26 -14.13
N ARG A 41 2.98 -11.51 -14.19
CA ARG A 41 4.35 -11.83 -13.78
C ARG A 41 5.29 -11.53 -14.94
N ASN A 42 6.11 -10.51 -14.78
CA ASN A 42 7.16 -10.15 -15.72
C ASN A 42 8.49 -10.04 -14.95
N LYS A 43 9.59 -10.34 -15.63
CA LYS A 43 10.97 -10.25 -15.10
C LYS A 43 11.37 -8.83 -14.70
N LEU A 44 10.69 -7.81 -15.22
CA LEU A 44 10.98 -6.39 -14.94
C LEU A 44 10.02 -5.76 -13.92
N GLY A 45 8.94 -6.47 -13.56
CA GLY A 45 7.88 -5.95 -12.70
C GLY A 45 6.74 -5.25 -13.46
N SER A 46 6.01 -4.40 -12.76
CA SER A 46 4.91 -3.61 -13.33
C SER A 46 4.87 -2.22 -12.72
N TRP A 47 4.50 -1.24 -13.53
CA TRP A 47 4.22 0.12 -13.07
C TRP A 47 2.75 0.27 -12.73
N VAL A 48 2.48 0.93 -11.61
CA VAL A 48 1.13 1.28 -11.16
C VAL A 48 1.09 2.76 -10.84
N VAL A 49 0.12 3.46 -11.39
CA VAL A 49 -0.13 4.88 -11.14
C VAL A 49 -1.47 4.99 -10.43
N LEU A 50 -1.48 5.67 -9.29
CA LEU A 50 -2.67 5.92 -8.48
C LEU A 50 -2.95 7.42 -8.44
N ALA A 51 -4.16 7.84 -8.78
CA ALA A 51 -4.57 9.24 -8.73
C ALA A 51 -5.85 9.39 -7.91
N ALA A 52 -5.84 10.28 -6.92
CA ALA A 52 -7.04 10.58 -6.14
C ALA A 52 -8.03 11.43 -6.94
N GLN A 53 -9.31 11.08 -6.84
CA GLN A 53 -10.38 11.88 -7.44
C GLN A 53 -10.79 13.04 -6.51
N PRO A 54 -11.27 14.17 -7.05
CA PRO A 54 -11.85 15.25 -6.26
C PRO A 54 -13.07 14.77 -5.43
N PRO A 55 -13.37 15.40 -4.28
CA PRO A 55 -12.66 16.53 -3.68
C PRO A 55 -11.31 16.12 -3.09
N TRP A 56 -10.28 16.93 -3.34
CA TRP A 56 -8.93 16.69 -2.85
C TRP A 56 -8.74 17.28 -1.47
N ASP A 57 -8.14 16.47 -0.60
CA ASP A 57 -7.75 16.89 0.75
C ASP A 57 -6.26 16.63 0.95
N ASN A 58 -5.53 17.71 1.22
CA ASN A 58 -4.07 17.71 1.44
C ASN A 58 -3.69 17.39 2.89
N GLU A 59 -4.65 16.96 3.72
CA GLU A 59 -4.33 16.36 5.01
C GLU A 59 -3.34 15.19 4.87
N GLU A 60 -2.74 14.85 5.99
CA GLU A 60 -1.82 13.73 6.07
C GLU A 60 -2.55 12.40 5.83
N ARG A 61 -1.98 11.57 4.97
CA ARG A 61 -2.65 10.38 4.44
C ARG A 61 -1.70 9.19 4.41
N VAL A 62 -2.28 8.00 4.25
CA VAL A 62 -1.54 6.75 4.14
C VAL A 62 -2.03 6.00 2.92
N LEU A 63 -1.10 5.66 2.03
CA LEU A 63 -1.34 4.64 1.02
C LEU A 63 -1.19 3.27 1.68
N THR A 64 -2.20 2.44 1.54
CA THR A 64 -2.19 1.06 2.03
C THR A 64 -2.33 0.09 0.87
N VAL A 65 -1.55 -1.00 0.91
CA VAL A 65 -1.62 -2.10 -0.05
C VAL A 65 -1.97 -3.39 0.67
N TYR A 66 -3.00 -4.08 0.18
CA TYR A 66 -3.49 -5.32 0.77
C TYR A 66 -3.97 -6.30 -0.31
N PRO A 67 -3.85 -7.62 -0.11
CA PRO A 67 -2.94 -8.26 0.84
C PRO A 67 -1.50 -7.80 0.60
N PRO A 68 -0.63 -7.84 1.63
CA PRO A 68 0.77 -7.51 1.45
C PRO A 68 1.38 -8.54 0.49
N PRO A 69 2.01 -8.11 -0.62
CA PRO A 69 2.70 -9.04 -1.50
C PRO A 69 3.87 -9.70 -0.77
N MET A 70 4.26 -10.88 -1.23
CA MET A 70 5.51 -11.53 -0.80
C MET A 70 6.75 -10.88 -1.43
N GLY A 71 6.57 -10.06 -2.47
CA GLY A 71 7.62 -9.22 -3.05
C GLY A 71 7.58 -7.79 -2.50
N ALA A 72 8.46 -6.94 -3.03
CA ALA A 72 8.52 -5.55 -2.66
C ALA A 72 7.73 -4.64 -3.62
N ILE A 73 7.28 -3.51 -3.10
CA ILE A 73 6.69 -2.41 -3.86
C ILE A 73 7.55 -1.17 -3.62
N SER A 74 8.11 -0.60 -4.67
CA SER A 74 8.84 0.67 -4.58
C SER A 74 7.88 1.83 -4.86
N VAL A 75 7.70 2.74 -3.91
CA VAL A 75 6.99 4.02 -4.11
C VAL A 75 7.98 5.02 -4.67
N ILE A 76 7.63 5.66 -5.79
CA ILE A 76 8.47 6.69 -6.39
C ILE A 76 7.90 8.06 -6.04
N ASP A 77 8.63 8.81 -5.22
CA ASP A 77 8.28 10.18 -4.84
C ASP A 77 9.47 11.11 -5.00
N GLY A 78 9.29 12.27 -5.65
CA GLY A 78 10.36 13.25 -5.84
C GLY A 78 11.64 12.74 -6.54
N GLY A 79 11.59 11.59 -7.20
CA GLY A 79 12.77 10.92 -7.80
C GLY A 79 13.52 9.97 -6.85
N GLN A 80 13.07 9.83 -5.61
CA GLN A 80 13.51 8.80 -4.67
C GLN A 80 12.56 7.60 -4.72
N ALA A 81 13.09 6.42 -4.40
CA ALA A 81 12.34 5.17 -4.36
C ALA A 81 12.32 4.65 -2.91
N ASP A 82 11.14 4.68 -2.30
CA ASP A 82 10.91 4.09 -0.99
C ASP A 82 10.43 2.65 -1.17
N MET A 83 11.26 1.69 -0.78
CA MET A 83 10.92 0.27 -0.87
C MET A 83 10.00 -0.12 0.29
N LEU A 84 8.89 -0.77 -0.02
CA LEU A 84 7.95 -1.33 0.94
C LEU A 84 7.95 -2.85 0.79
N ALA A 85 8.30 -3.56 1.85
CA ALA A 85 8.23 -5.01 1.90
C ALA A 85 7.65 -5.45 3.25
N VAL A 86 7.02 -6.63 3.28
CA VAL A 86 6.34 -7.12 4.50
C VAL A 86 7.33 -7.50 5.61
N ASP A 87 8.57 -7.82 5.23
CA ASP A 87 9.68 -8.18 6.09
C ASP A 87 10.60 -7.00 6.42
N ASP A 88 10.32 -5.82 5.85
CA ASP A 88 11.08 -4.61 6.14
C ASP A 88 10.48 -3.88 7.34
N PHE A 89 11.07 -4.09 8.51
CA PHE A 89 10.70 -3.43 9.76
C PHE A 89 11.39 -2.07 9.97
N SER A 90 12.20 -1.62 9.02
CA SER A 90 12.95 -0.36 9.14
C SER A 90 12.12 0.88 8.80
N ALA A 91 11.01 0.71 8.07
CA ALA A 91 10.12 1.80 7.71
C ALA A 91 9.38 2.38 8.95
N PRO A 92 9.11 3.69 9.01
CA PRO A 92 8.46 4.31 10.17
C PRO A 92 6.95 4.02 10.28
N VAL A 93 6.31 3.51 9.23
CA VAL A 93 4.86 3.22 9.21
C VAL A 93 4.64 1.76 8.83
N HIS A 94 4.19 0.98 9.81
CA HIS A 94 3.90 -0.45 9.65
C HIS A 94 2.40 -0.70 9.75
N GLY A 95 1.83 -1.36 8.75
CA GLY A 95 0.46 -1.86 8.83
C GLY A 95 0.42 -3.30 9.31
N HIS A 96 -0.32 -3.58 10.39
CA HIS A 96 -0.55 -4.96 10.82
C HIS A 96 -1.25 -5.76 9.70
N GLY A 97 -0.50 -6.61 8.99
CA GLY A 97 -0.97 -7.42 7.86
C GLY A 97 -1.25 -6.64 6.56
N ARG A 98 -0.64 -5.47 6.37
CA ARG A 98 -0.73 -4.67 5.12
C ARG A 98 0.52 -3.79 4.95
N LEU A 99 0.89 -3.47 3.71
CA LEU A 99 1.93 -2.45 3.50
C LEU A 99 1.31 -1.06 3.67
N ALA A 100 2.07 -0.13 4.22
CA ALA A 100 1.64 1.24 4.46
C ALA A 100 2.77 2.22 4.12
N TRP A 101 2.43 3.32 3.45
CA TRP A 101 3.35 4.42 3.15
C TRP A 101 2.69 5.75 3.45
N ARG A 102 3.41 6.62 4.16
CA ARG A 102 2.91 7.92 4.62
C ARG A 102 3.05 8.94 3.50
N ILE A 103 1.93 9.55 3.14
CA ILE A 103 1.86 10.66 2.20
C ILE A 103 1.86 11.95 3.04
N PRO A 104 2.94 12.74 3.03
CA PRO A 104 3.01 13.96 3.80
C PRO A 104 2.02 15.00 3.26
N SER A 105 1.52 15.89 4.13
CA SER A 105 0.60 16.97 3.74
C SER A 105 1.22 17.99 2.77
N THR A 106 2.56 18.00 2.65
CA THR A 106 3.28 18.77 1.63
C THR A 106 3.06 18.24 0.22
N GLN A 107 2.68 16.97 0.06
CA GLN A 107 2.38 16.38 -1.23
C GLN A 107 0.92 16.65 -1.62
N PRO A 108 0.66 17.34 -2.74
CA PRO A 108 -0.69 17.64 -3.17
C PRO A 108 -1.51 16.37 -3.37
N ALA A 109 -2.75 16.37 -2.91
CA ALA A 109 -3.67 15.25 -3.04
C ALA A 109 -4.06 14.93 -4.48
N SER A 110 -3.96 15.91 -5.37
CA SER A 110 -4.13 15.72 -6.81
C SER A 110 -2.91 15.07 -7.48
N ALA A 111 -1.77 14.98 -6.81
CA ALA A 111 -0.56 14.43 -7.41
C ALA A 111 -0.70 12.90 -7.56
N PRO A 112 -0.40 12.34 -8.74
CA PRO A 112 -0.40 10.90 -8.92
C PRO A 112 0.75 10.28 -8.12
N ILE A 113 0.46 9.16 -7.46
CA ILE A 113 1.45 8.33 -6.77
C ILE A 113 1.90 7.26 -7.76
N LEU A 114 3.20 7.18 -7.99
CA LEU A 114 3.80 6.16 -8.85
C LEU A 114 4.37 5.03 -7.99
N LEU A 115 4.03 3.81 -8.36
CA LEU A 115 4.47 2.59 -7.71
C LEU A 115 5.14 1.68 -8.75
N ARG A 116 6.19 0.99 -8.32
CA ARG A 116 6.80 -0.10 -9.06
C ARG A 116 6.62 -1.39 -8.26
N LEU A 117 5.89 -2.33 -8.84
CA LEU A 117 5.82 -3.69 -8.32
C LEU A 117 7.08 -4.41 -8.77
N GLU A 118 7.93 -4.79 -7.81
CA GLU A 118 9.18 -5.50 -8.13
C GLU A 118 8.88 -6.93 -8.60
N PRO A 119 9.70 -7.49 -9.51
CA PRO A 119 9.53 -8.85 -9.98
C PRO A 119 9.64 -9.84 -8.81
N THR A 120 8.69 -10.77 -8.72
CA THR A 120 8.73 -11.87 -7.75
C THR A 120 8.60 -13.21 -8.45
N GLU A 121 9.38 -14.20 -8.00
CA GLU A 121 9.28 -15.58 -8.48
C GLU A 121 8.08 -16.33 -7.88
N THR A 122 7.49 -15.77 -6.82
CA THR A 122 6.37 -16.37 -6.08
C THR A 122 5.01 -16.03 -6.70
N ILE A 123 3.93 -16.58 -6.12
CA ILE A 123 2.57 -16.26 -6.57
C ILE A 123 2.26 -14.81 -6.23
N SER A 124 2.18 -13.96 -7.27
CA SER A 124 1.68 -12.60 -7.13
C SER A 124 0.19 -12.64 -6.77
N ALA A 125 -0.12 -12.38 -5.50
CA ALA A 125 -1.48 -12.25 -5.01
C ALA A 125 -2.13 -11.02 -5.64
N PRO A 126 -3.45 -11.04 -5.89
CA PRO A 126 -4.12 -9.84 -6.36
C PRO A 126 -4.04 -8.77 -5.27
N LEU A 127 -3.82 -7.51 -5.66
CA LEU A 127 -3.60 -6.39 -4.75
C LEU A 127 -4.74 -5.38 -4.88
N ARG A 128 -5.09 -4.76 -3.76
CA ARG A 128 -5.93 -3.55 -3.69
C ARG A 128 -5.13 -2.43 -3.07
N PHE A 129 -5.45 -1.20 -3.46
CA PHE A 129 -4.81 0.01 -2.98
C PHE A 129 -5.86 0.96 -2.41
N ARG A 130 -5.58 1.53 -1.24
CA ARG A 130 -6.47 2.50 -0.60
C ARG A 130 -5.67 3.63 -0.03
N ILE A 131 -6.15 4.85 -0.21
CA ILE A 131 -5.65 6.03 0.53
C ILE A 131 -6.63 6.33 1.66
N LEU A 132 -6.10 6.37 2.87
CA LEU A 132 -6.83 6.68 4.10
C LEU A 132 -6.27 7.96 4.72
N PRO A 133 -7.12 8.80 5.33
CA PRO A 133 -6.65 9.82 6.27
C PRO A 133 -5.81 9.19 7.40
N TRP A 134 -4.81 9.92 7.89
CA TRP A 134 -3.90 9.42 8.93
C TRP A 134 -4.62 8.98 10.21
N ASN A 135 -5.63 9.75 10.64
CA ASN A 135 -6.43 9.44 11.83
C ASN A 135 -7.24 8.13 11.68
N GLU A 136 -7.86 7.90 10.52
CA GLU A 136 -8.59 6.66 10.21
C GLU A 136 -7.65 5.45 10.20
N TYR A 137 -6.45 5.62 9.65
CA TYR A 137 -5.43 4.58 9.66
C TYR A 137 -5.04 4.18 11.09
N LEU A 138 -4.73 5.16 11.95
CA LEU A 138 -4.42 4.90 13.37
C LEU A 138 -5.58 4.26 14.12
N GLN A 139 -6.82 4.68 13.83
CA GLN A 139 -8.00 4.11 14.47
C GLN A 139 -8.20 2.62 14.10
N GLN A 140 -8.01 2.27 12.82
CA GLN A 140 -8.06 0.88 12.38
C GLN A 140 -6.95 0.03 13.02
N ASP A 141 -5.77 0.61 13.19
CA ASP A 141 -4.64 -0.07 13.81
C ASP A 141 -4.87 -0.31 15.31
N ALA A 142 -5.39 0.69 16.02
CA ALA A 142 -5.73 0.60 17.44
C ALA A 142 -6.78 -0.49 17.73
N GLN A 143 -7.76 -0.71 16.84
CA GLN A 143 -8.74 -1.79 16.99
C GLN A 143 -8.09 -3.17 17.04
N TRP A 144 -7.00 -3.37 16.29
CA TRP A 144 -6.26 -4.63 16.29
C TRP A 144 -5.57 -4.87 17.64
N LEU A 145 -4.97 -3.83 18.21
CA LEU A 145 -4.35 -3.89 19.54
C LEU A 145 -5.36 -4.22 20.65
N VAL A 146 -6.58 -3.68 20.56
CA VAL A 146 -7.65 -4.00 21.53
C VAL A 146 -8.01 -5.49 21.45
N PHE A 147 -8.13 -6.06 20.26
CA PHE A 147 -8.41 -7.48 20.08
C PHE A 147 -7.30 -8.38 20.63
N ALA A 148 -6.04 -8.06 20.31
CA ALA A 148 -4.88 -8.78 20.83
C ALA A 148 -4.83 -8.71 22.37
N SER A 149 -5.07 -7.53 22.94
CA SER A 149 -5.06 -7.30 24.38
C SER A 149 -6.19 -8.07 25.09
N ALA A 150 -7.38 -8.12 24.51
CA ALA A 150 -8.50 -8.91 25.04
C ALA A 150 -8.19 -10.40 25.04
N SER A 151 -7.60 -10.91 23.95
CA SER A 151 -7.19 -12.32 23.85
C SER A 151 -6.13 -12.68 24.90
N PHE A 152 -5.16 -11.78 25.12
CA PHE A 152 -4.15 -11.94 26.16
C PHE A 152 -4.75 -11.93 27.57
N ALA A 153 -5.70 -11.02 27.84
CA ALA A 153 -6.38 -10.97 29.13
C ALA A 153 -7.16 -12.26 29.43
N VAL A 154 -7.80 -12.86 28.41
CA VAL A 154 -8.47 -14.16 28.54
C VAL A 154 -7.47 -15.27 28.85
N MET A 155 -6.35 -15.34 28.12
CA MET A 155 -5.29 -16.32 28.40
C MET A 155 -4.73 -16.15 29.82
N LEU A 156 -4.49 -14.92 30.26
CA LEU A 156 -4.03 -14.61 31.61
C LEU A 156 -5.04 -15.06 32.67
N ALA A 157 -6.32 -14.79 32.45
CA ALA A 157 -7.40 -15.20 33.36
C ALA A 157 -7.47 -16.73 33.50
N MET A 158 -7.34 -17.46 32.38
CA MET A 158 -7.31 -18.92 32.38
C MET A 158 -6.09 -19.47 33.14
N VAL A 159 -4.91 -18.87 32.95
CA VAL A 159 -3.69 -19.26 33.67
C VAL A 159 -3.83 -18.99 35.17
N LEU A 160 -4.40 -17.84 35.56
CA LEU A 160 -4.66 -17.54 36.97
C LEU A 160 -5.60 -18.55 37.60
N MET A 161 -6.71 -18.89 36.93
CA MET A 161 -7.64 -19.92 37.40
C MET A 161 -6.95 -21.27 37.58
N ALA A 162 -6.07 -21.66 36.66
CA ALA A 162 -5.31 -22.91 36.76
C ALA A 162 -4.26 -22.92 37.89
N LEU A 163 -3.81 -21.76 38.39
CA LEU A 163 -2.89 -21.67 39.53
C LEU A 163 -3.61 -21.77 40.89
N PHE A 164 -4.90 -21.47 40.93
CA PHE A 164 -5.71 -21.51 42.15
C PHE A 164 -6.49 -22.83 42.34
N PHE A 165 -6.42 -23.76 41.37
CA PHE A 165 -6.99 -25.10 41.41
C PHE A 165 -5.89 -26.16 41.49
#